data_AF-A0A524M8N0-F1
#
_entry.id   AF-A0A524M8N0-F1
#
_cell.length_a   1.000
_cell.length_b   1.000
_cell.length_c   1.000
_cell.angle_alpha   90.00
_cell.angle_beta   90.00
_cell.angle_gamma   90.00
#
_symmetry.space_group_name_H-M   'P 1'
#
loop_
_entity.id
_entity.type
_entity.pdbx_description
1 polymer ?
#
loop_
_entity_poly.entity_id
_entity_poly.type
_entity_poly.pdbx_seq_one_letter_code
_entity_poly.pdbx_strand_id
1 'polypeptide(L)'
;MKTQDFNFFLPPELIAQFPIAKRAGSRMLYLDARNDTLKDAMFADLPKYLRSGDVMVFNDTRVIKARLFGVKESGGKIEVM
;
A
#
# COMPACT_ATOMS: atom_id res chain seq x y z
N MET A 1 1.72 -0.83 -24.22
CA MET A 1 0.46 -0.58 -23.48
C MET A 1 0.36 0.90 -23.23
N LYS A 2 -0.80 1.50 -23.51
CA LYS A 2 -1.07 2.92 -23.28
C LYS A 2 -1.66 3.08 -21.89
N THR A 3 -1.44 4.23 -21.24
CA THR A 3 -2.05 4.53 -19.93
C THR A 3 -3.58 4.42 -19.96
N GLN A 4 -4.17 4.73 -21.11
CA GLN A 4 -5.61 4.66 -21.35
C GLN A 4 -6.19 3.24 -21.24
N ASP A 5 -5.37 2.19 -21.45
CA ASP A 5 -5.79 0.79 -21.34
C ASP A 5 -6.16 0.41 -19.90
N PHE A 6 -5.82 1.26 -18.91
CA PHE A 6 -6.04 1.05 -17.48
C PHE A 6 -6.98 2.10 -16.86
N ASN A 7 -7.62 2.93 -17.69
CA ASN A 7 -8.53 3.96 -17.20
C ASN A 7 -9.89 3.36 -16.83
N PHE A 8 -10.46 3.77 -15.69
CA PHE A 8 -11.81 3.40 -15.27
C PHE A 8 -12.47 4.57 -14.55
N PHE A 9 -13.80 4.60 -14.57
CA PHE A 9 -14.56 5.61 -13.83
C PHE A 9 -14.55 5.26 -12.33
N LEU A 10 -14.05 6.19 -11.51
CA LEU A 10 -14.06 6.09 -10.05
C LEU A 10 -14.80 7.31 -9.47
N PRO A 11 -16.02 7.13 -8.94
CA PRO A 11 -16.71 8.19 -8.21
C PRO A 11 -15.85 8.71 -7.03
N PRO A 12 -15.66 10.03 -6.87
CA PRO A 12 -14.82 10.60 -5.81
C PRO A 12 -15.21 10.18 -4.39
N GLU A 13 -16.51 9.96 -4.15
CA GLU A 13 -17.06 9.54 -2.87
C GLU A 13 -16.65 8.13 -2.45
N LEU A 14 -16.19 7.30 -3.39
CA LEU A 14 -15.67 5.95 -3.11
C LEU A 14 -14.19 5.97 -2.71
N ILE A 15 -13.52 7.13 -2.75
CA ILE A 15 -12.15 7.31 -2.28
C ILE A 15 -12.18 7.55 -0.77
N ALA A 16 -11.79 6.53 0.01
CA ALA A 16 -11.68 6.64 1.46
C ALA A 16 -10.69 7.75 1.85
N GLN A 17 -11.19 8.78 2.54
CA GLN A 17 -10.38 9.91 3.02
C GLN A 17 -9.59 9.56 4.29
N PHE A 18 -10.14 8.66 5.10
CA PHE A 18 -9.52 8.18 6.33
C PHE A 18 -9.69 6.66 6.43
N PRO A 19 -8.74 5.94 7.05
CA PRO A 19 -8.93 4.53 7.34
C PRO A 19 -10.04 4.35 8.37
N ILE A 20 -10.70 3.19 8.31
CA ILE A 20 -11.61 2.75 9.37
C ILE A 20 -10.86 2.53 10.70
N ALA A 21 -11.55 2.69 11.83
CA ALA A 21 -10.95 2.59 13.17
C ALA A 21 -10.33 1.21 13.46
N LYS A 22 -11.00 0.14 13.06
CA LYS A 22 -10.47 -1.24 13.15
C LYS A 22 -10.08 -1.69 11.76
N ARG A 23 -8.78 -1.66 11.43
CA ARG A 23 -8.27 -1.96 10.08
C ARG A 23 -8.74 -3.31 9.52
N ALA A 24 -8.85 -4.36 10.35
CA ALA A 24 -9.32 -5.67 9.92
C ALA A 24 -10.82 -5.72 9.53
N GLY A 25 -11.57 -4.64 9.80
CA GLY A 25 -12.98 -4.49 9.40
C GLY A 25 -13.17 -3.99 7.97
N SER A 26 -12.11 -3.91 7.15
CA SER A 26 -12.24 -3.47 5.76
C SER A 26 -12.83 -4.58 4.89
N ARG A 27 -13.46 -4.18 3.78
CA ARG A 27 -13.82 -5.11 2.71
C ARG A 27 -12.56 -5.61 2.00
N MET A 28 -12.62 -6.82 1.48
CA MET A 28 -11.61 -7.45 0.65
C MET A 28 -12.30 -8.08 -0.56
N LEU A 29 -11.84 -7.77 -1.77
CA LEU A 29 -12.29 -8.44 -2.98
C LEU A 29 -11.40 -9.67 -3.20
N TYR A 30 -11.99 -10.87 -3.13
CA TYR A 30 -11.31 -12.10 -3.53
C TYR A 30 -11.51 -12.31 -5.02
N LEU A 31 -10.40 -12.26 -5.77
CA LEU A 31 -10.34 -12.55 -7.21
C LEU A 31 -9.69 -13.93 -7.41
N ASP A 32 -10.46 -14.89 -7.90
CA ASP A 32 -9.92 -16.15 -8.38
C ASP A 32 -9.73 -16.07 -9.90
N ALA A 33 -8.51 -15.72 -10.30
CA ALA A 33 -8.15 -15.55 -11.71
C ALA A 33 -8.21 -16.86 -12.52
N ARG A 34 -8.19 -18.04 -11.88
CA ARG A 34 -8.27 -19.32 -12.60
C ARG A 34 -9.69 -19.64 -13.03
N ASN A 35 -10.65 -19.28 -12.19
CA ASN A 35 -12.07 -19.55 -12.41
C ASN A 35 -12.85 -18.31 -12.88
N ASP A 36 -12.17 -17.17 -13.05
CA ASP A 36 -12.76 -15.88 -13.41
C ASP A 36 -13.91 -15.47 -12.46
N THR A 37 -13.70 -15.68 -11.16
CA THR A 37 -14.72 -15.36 -10.14
C THR A 37 -14.29 -14.23 -9.23
N LEU A 38 -15.28 -13.41 -8.88
CA LEU A 38 -15.17 -12.31 -7.93
C LEU A 38 -16.06 -12.58 -6.73
N LYS A 39 -15.53 -12.35 -5.53
CA LYS A 39 -16.29 -12.50 -4.29
C LYS A 39 -15.97 -11.38 -3.31
N ASP A 40 -17.01 -10.72 -2.81
CA ASP A 40 -16.89 -9.83 -1.66
C ASP A 40 -16.64 -10.64 -0.38
N ALA A 41 -15.63 -10.23 0.38
CA ALA A 41 -15.27 -10.79 1.68
C ALA A 41 -14.85 -9.68 2.66
N MET A 42 -14.63 -10.06 3.92
CA MET A 42 -14.00 -9.17 4.90
C MET A 42 -12.50 -9.44 4.96
N PHE A 43 -11.68 -8.44 5.26
CA PHE A 43 -10.23 -8.65 5.43
C PHE A 43 -9.93 -9.64 6.57
N ALA A 44 -10.77 -9.68 7.60
CA ALA A 44 -10.71 -10.70 8.65
C ALA A 44 -10.84 -12.15 8.14
N ASP A 45 -11.40 -12.36 6.94
CA ASP A 45 -11.51 -13.68 6.31
C ASP A 45 -10.22 -14.12 5.59
N LEU A 46 -9.22 -13.23 5.44
CA LEU A 46 -7.98 -13.53 4.70
C LEU A 46 -7.35 -14.89 5.07
N PRO A 47 -7.26 -15.30 6.36
CA PRO A 47 -6.68 -16.60 6.71
C PRO A 47 -7.40 -17.82 6.08
N LYS A 48 -8.68 -17.70 5.71
CA LYS A 48 -9.45 -18.78 5.06
C LYS A 48 -8.99 -19.06 3.63
N TYR A 49 -8.28 -18.11 3.01
CA TYR A 49 -7.79 -18.20 1.63
C TYR A 49 -6.31 -18.60 1.55
N LEU A 50 -5.64 -18.75 2.70
CA LEU A 50 -4.26 -19.21 2.79
C LEU A 50 -4.21 -20.72 3.03
N ARG A 51 -3.15 -21.34 2.55
CA ARG A 51 -2.85 -22.76 2.75
C ARG A 51 -1.63 -22.92 3.64
N SER A 52 -1.54 -24.07 4.30
CA SER A 52 -0.32 -24.43 5.02
C SER A 52 0.87 -24.44 4.06
N GLY A 53 1.93 -23.73 4.41
CA GLY A 53 3.13 -23.56 3.58
C GLY A 53 3.15 -22.27 2.75
N ASP A 54 2.07 -21.49 2.70
CA ASP A 54 2.09 -20.16 2.08
C ASP A 54 2.99 -19.20 2.87
N VAL A 55 3.68 -18.31 2.16
CA VAL A 55 4.55 -17.28 2.75
C VAL A 55 3.94 -15.90 2.51
N MET A 56 3.63 -15.19 3.59
CA MET A 56 3.22 -13.79 3.50
C MET A 56 4.45 -12.88 3.57
N VAL A 57 4.72 -12.15 2.49
CA VAL A 57 5.79 -11.17 2.43
C VAL A 57 5.23 -9.79 2.75
N PHE A 58 5.69 -9.20 3.84
CA PHE A 58 5.31 -7.85 4.25
C PHE A 58 6.45 -6.88 3.97
N ASN A 59 6.12 -5.73 3.42
CA ASN A 59 7.08 -4.65 3.27
C ASN A 59 7.20 -3.85 4.59
N ASP A 60 8.39 -3.87 5.18
CA ASP A 60 8.76 -3.06 6.34
C ASP A 60 9.67 -1.91 5.89
N THR A 61 9.08 -0.74 5.60
CA THR A 61 9.83 0.44 5.14
C THR A 61 10.56 1.10 6.30
N ARG A 62 11.87 1.34 6.14
CA ARG A 62 12.68 2.07 7.12
C ARG A 62 13.27 3.34 6.51
N VAL A 63 13.17 4.44 7.25
CA VAL A 63 13.81 5.71 6.87
C VAL A 63 15.29 5.62 7.17
N ILE A 64 16.12 5.78 6.14
CA ILE A 64 17.56 5.99 6.32
C ILE A 64 17.75 7.47 6.69
N LYS A 65 18.19 7.73 7.92
CA LYS A 65 18.49 9.09 8.36
C LYS A 65 19.88 9.48 7.86
N ALA A 66 19.95 10.18 6.72
CA ALA A 66 21.18 10.78 6.22
C ALA A 66 21.13 12.30 6.46
N ARG A 67 21.37 12.73 7.70
CA ARG A 67 21.49 14.16 8.02
C ARG A 67 22.96 14.54 7.97
N LEU A 68 23.37 15.27 6.95
CA LEU A 68 24.74 15.74 6.79
C LEU A 68 24.82 17.22 7.18
N PHE A 69 25.77 17.54 8.05
CA PHE A 69 26.10 18.92 8.40
C PHE A 69 27.42 19.29 7.74
N GLY A 70 27.43 20.44 7.06
CA GLY A 70 28.60 20.98 6.40
C GLY A 70 28.82 22.46 6.74
N VAL A 71 29.98 22.96 6.38
CA VAL A 71 30.31 24.38 6.44
C VAL A 71 30.87 24.79 5.08
N LYS A 72 30.32 25.83 4.46
CA LYS A 72 30.86 26.44 3.23
C LYS A 72 32.25 27.00 3.52
N GLU A 73 33.08 27.11 2.50
CA GLU A 73 34.35 27.85 2.61
C GLU A 73 34.15 29.30 3.06
N SER A 74 32.99 29.90 2.76
CA SER A 74 32.59 31.22 3.26
C SER A 74 32.16 31.26 4.74
N GLY A 75 32.22 30.14 5.46
CA GLY A 75 31.84 30.00 6.87
C GLY A 75 30.35 29.75 7.13
N GLY A 76 29.50 29.76 6.10
CA GLY A 76 28.07 29.49 6.25
C GLY A 76 27.78 28.01 6.55
N LYS A 77 26.94 27.72 7.55
CA LYS A 77 26.49 26.35 7.86
C LYS A 77 25.53 25.83 6.77
N ILE A 78 25.69 24.57 6.37
CA ILE A 78 24.79 23.85 5.46
C ILE A 78 24.26 22.60 6.16
N GLU A 79 23.01 22.28 5.87
CA GLU A 79 22.38 21.01 6.21
C GLU A 79 21.86 20.35 4.92
N VAL A 80 22.12 19.04 4.76
CA VAL A 80 21.60 18.21 3.67
C VAL A 80 20.83 17.04 4.27
N MET A 81 19.64 16.79 3.73
CA MET A 81 18.76 15.66 4.09
C MET A 81 18.77 14.59 3.00
#